data_AF-A0A4Q2KCR0-F1
#
_entry.id   AF-A0A4Q2KCR0-F1
#
_cell.length_a   1.000
_cell.length_b   1.000
_cell.length_c   1.000
_cell.angle_alpha   90.00
_cell.angle_beta   90.00
_cell.angle_gamma   90.00
#
_symmetry.space_group_name_H-M   'P 1'
#
loop_
_entity.id
_entity.type
_entity.pdbx_description
1 polymer ?
#
loop_
_entity_poly.entity_id
_entity_poly.type
_entity_poly.pdbx_seq_one_letter_code
_entity_poly.pdbx_strand_id
1 'polypeptide(L)' 'MNKNSIEFKLIQSRLRETIEYSNYTLQEISIRTNISLSTLKGYMTEDRLPNLKRFFTLCTVLNISSDKILKIK' A
#
# COMPACT_ATOMS: atom_id res chain seq x y z
N MET A 1 8.50 13.72 -0.57
CA MET A 1 9.47 12.61 -0.75
C MET A 1 9.77 12.48 -2.23
N ASN A 2 11.04 12.43 -2.63
CA ASN A 2 11.42 12.27 -4.04
C ASN A 2 11.10 10.83 -4.49
N LYS A 3 10.40 10.64 -5.62
CA LYS A 3 10.02 9.30 -6.12
C LYS A 3 11.21 8.41 -6.48
N ASN A 4 12.36 9.02 -6.76
CA ASN A 4 13.61 8.34 -7.08
C ASN A 4 14.46 8.06 -5.83
N SER A 5 14.02 8.49 -4.64
CA SER A 5 14.73 8.17 -3.40
C SER A 5 14.63 6.67 -3.09
N ILE A 6 15.69 6.14 -2.49
CA ILE A 6 15.74 4.74 -2.04
C ILE A 6 14.59 4.48 -1.05
N GLU A 7 14.31 5.44 -0.16
CA GLU A 7 13.24 5.38 0.82
C GLU A 7 11.87 5.21 0.16
N PHE A 8 11.58 5.97 -0.92
CA PHE A 8 10.33 5.85 -1.65
C PHE A 8 10.14 4.46 -2.24
N LYS A 9 11.19 3.93 -2.88
CA LYS A 9 11.18 2.59 -3.49
C LYS A 9 11.03 1.48 -2.45
N LEU A 10 11.67 1.62 -1.28
CA LEU A 10 11.53 0.67 -0.18
C LEU A 10 10.12 0.66 0.41
N ILE A 11 9.52 1.83 0.62
CA ILE A 11 8.13 1.95 1.10
C ILE A 11 7.16 1.33 0.08
N GLN A 12 7.39 1.55 -1.21
CA GLN A 12 6.61 0.91 -2.26
C GLN A 12 6.72 -0.62 -2.23
N SER A 13 7.94 -1.18 -2.16
CA SER A 13 8.14 -2.64 -2.13
C SER A 13 7.35 -3.26 -0.98
N ARG A 14 7.50 -2.72 0.23
CA ARG A 14 6.82 -3.24 1.42
C ARG A 14 5.31 -3.10 1.36
N LEU A 15 4.80 -2.02 0.75
CA LEU A 15 3.38 -1.86 0.52
C LEU A 15 2.85 -2.93 -0.44
N ARG A 16 3.58 -3.21 -1.53
CA ARG A 16 3.20 -4.25 -2.50
C ARG A 16 3.24 -5.62 -1.88
N GLU A 17 4.30 -5.97 -1.18
CA GLU A 17 4.42 -7.22 -0.41
C GLU A 17 3.28 -7.38 0.59
N THR A 18 2.92 -6.30 1.30
CA THR A 18 1.80 -6.30 2.25
C THR A 18 0.47 -6.61 1.58
N ILE A 19 0.23 -6.09 0.38
CA ILE A 19 -0.99 -6.35 -0.39
C ILE A 19 -0.96 -7.78 -0.96
N GLU A 20 0.16 -8.19 -1.54
CA GLU A 20 0.34 -9.48 -2.22
C GLU A 20 0.26 -10.67 -1.25
N TYR A 21 0.87 -10.56 -0.07
CA TYR A 21 0.85 -11.60 0.96
C TYR A 21 -0.31 -11.42 1.96
N SER A 22 -1.29 -10.57 1.64
CA SER A 22 -2.51 -10.51 2.44
C SER A 22 -3.41 -11.71 2.16
N ASN A 23 -4.34 -12.00 3.08
CA ASN A 23 -5.35 -13.04 2.89
C ASN A 23 -6.52 -12.57 1.99
N TYR A 24 -6.36 -11.47 1.26
CA TYR A 24 -7.40 -10.86 0.44
C TYR A 24 -6.94 -10.69 -1.00
N THR A 25 -7.84 -10.97 -1.93
CA THR A 25 -7.68 -10.57 -3.32
C THR A 25 -7.75 -9.04 -3.46
N LEU A 26 -7.17 -8.50 -4.54
CA LEU A 26 -7.29 -7.06 -4.84
C LEU A 26 -8.76 -6.59 -4.93
N GLN A 27 -9.68 -7.46 -5.35
CA GLN A 27 -11.11 -7.15 -5.41
C GLN A 27 -11.70 -7.00 -4.01
N GLU A 28 -11.37 -7.89 -3.08
CA GLU A 28 -11.82 -7.80 -1.69
C GLU A 28 -11.23 -6.58 -0.99
N ILE A 29 -9.95 -6.27 -1.24
CA ILE A 29 -9.31 -5.05 -0.72
C ILE A 29 -10.03 -3.82 -1.26
N SER A 30 -10.39 -3.81 -2.55
CA SER A 30 -11.13 -2.70 -3.17
C SER A 30 -12.45 -2.45 -2.45
N ILE A 31 -13.23 -3.51 -2.20
CA ILE A 31 -14.52 -3.43 -1.49
C ILE A 31 -14.32 -2.94 -0.05
N ARG A 32 -13.37 -3.51 0.69
CA ARG A 32 -13.14 -3.20 2.11
C ARG A 32 -12.58 -1.79 2.34
N THR A 33 -11.79 -1.27 1.40
CA THR A 33 -11.15 0.04 1.52
C THR A 33 -11.90 1.16 0.81
N ASN A 34 -12.89 0.84 -0.02
CA ASN A 34 -13.52 1.75 -0.97
C ASN A 34 -12.49 2.45 -1.89
N ILE A 35 -11.39 1.78 -2.20
CA ILE A 35 -10.40 2.21 -3.19
C ILE A 35 -10.67 1.43 -4.47
N SER A 36 -10.72 2.10 -5.63
CA SER A 36 -11.00 1.40 -6.88
C SER A 36 -9.94 0.34 -7.19
N LEU A 37 -10.35 -0.78 -7.80
CA LEU A 37 -9.44 -1.82 -8.24
C LEU A 37 -8.33 -1.27 -9.16
N SER A 38 -8.66 -0.31 -10.03
CA SER A 38 -7.69 0.38 -10.90
C SER A 38 -6.62 1.13 -10.09
N THR A 39 -7.02 1.80 -9.01
CA THR A 39 -6.08 2.51 -8.14
C THR A 39 -5.18 1.51 -7.40
N LEU A 40 -5.73 0.41 -6.89
CA LEU A 40 -4.94 -0.62 -6.22
C LEU A 40 -3.94 -1.28 -7.18
N LYS A 41 -4.36 -1.61 -8.41
CA LYS A 41 -3.45 -2.08 -9.46
C LYS A 41 -2.32 -1.08 -9.71
N GLY A 42 -2.64 0.22 -9.76
CA GLY A 42 -1.63 1.28 -9.87
C GLY A 42 -0.59 1.26 -8.73
N TYR A 43 -1.00 0.96 -7.48
CA TYR A 43 -0.01 0.79 -6.39
C TYR A 43 0.89 -0.43 -6.59
N MET A 44 0.38 -1.49 -7.22
CA MET A 44 1.13 -2.72 -7.49
C MET A 44 2.09 -2.58 -8.68
N THR A 45 1.73 -1.81 -9.70
CA THR A 45 2.49 -1.78 -10.97
C THR A 45 3.21 -0.46 -11.24
N GLU A 46 2.76 0.67 -10.68
CA GLU A 46 3.28 2.00 -10.99
C GLU A 46 4.13 2.59 -9.86
N ASP A 47 4.90 3.64 -10.18
CA ASP A 47 5.65 4.46 -9.22
C ASP A 47 4.74 5.44 -8.44
N ARG A 48 3.75 4.84 -7.76
CA ARG A 48 2.72 5.53 -7.00
C ARG A 48 2.58 4.94 -5.60
N LEU A 49 2.38 5.84 -4.62
CA LEU A 49 1.97 5.51 -3.27
C LEU A 49 0.54 6.01 -3.01
N PRO A 50 -0.20 5.38 -2.10
CA PRO A 50 -1.43 5.95 -1.57
C PRO A 50 -1.15 7.27 -0.84
N ASN A 51 -2.15 8.15 -0.80
CA ASN A 51 -2.11 9.26 0.14
C ASN A 51 -2.24 8.75 1.57
N LEU A 52 -1.94 9.59 2.55
CA LEU A 52 -1.90 9.18 3.96
C LEU A 52 -3.22 8.55 4.44
N LYS A 53 -4.37 9.11 4.03
CA LYS A 53 -5.69 8.56 4.37
C LYS A 53 -5.86 7.12 3.84
N ARG A 54 -5.63 6.90 2.55
CA ARG A 54 -5.75 5.58 1.91
C ARG A 54 -4.71 4.59 2.45
N PHE A 55 -3.52 5.08 2.79
CA PHE A 55 -2.47 4.29 3.41
C PHE A 55 -2.93 3.74 4.77
N PHE A 56 -3.47 4.61 5.64
CA PHE A 56 -4.02 4.16 6.93
C PHE A 56 -5.20 3.21 6.73
N THR A 57 -6.12 3.49 5.80
CA THR A 57 -7.22 2.58 5.49
C THR A 57 -6.73 1.20 5.08
N LEU A 58 -5.70 1.11 4.22
CA LEU A 58 -5.08 -0.15 3.84
C LEU A 58 -4.47 -0.87 5.06
N CYS A 59 -3.71 -0.16 5.89
CA CYS A 59 -3.11 -0.74 7.10
C CYS A 59 -4.18 -1.33 8.04
N THR A 60 -5.27 -0.60 8.28
CA THR A 60 -6.39 -1.06 9.12
C THR A 60 -7.07 -2.29 8.53
N VAL A 61 -7.42 -2.29 7.24
CA VAL A 61 -8.12 -3.40 6.59
C VAL A 61 -7.24 -4.66 6.51
N LEU A 62 -5.94 -4.49 6.27
CA LEU A 62 -4.99 -5.59 6.18
C LEU A 62 -4.44 -6.03 7.55
N ASN A 63 -4.88 -5.37 8.64
CA ASN A 63 -4.41 -5.60 10.00
C ASN A 63 -2.88 -5.58 10.14
N ILE A 64 -2.25 -4.56 9.55
CA ILE A 64 -0.78 -4.39 9.53
C ILE A 64 -0.42 -3.02 10.11
N SER A 65 0.62 -2.98 10.96
CA SER A 65 1.17 -1.73 11.48
C SER A 65 1.80 -0.90 10.36
N SER A 66 1.54 0.41 10.38
CA SER A 66 2.19 1.39 9.48
C SER A 66 3.72 1.35 9.60
N ASP A 67 4.25 1.04 10.79
CA ASP A 67 5.70 0.99 11.03
C ASP A 67 6.38 -0.12 10.24
N LYS A 68 5.66 -1.21 9.95
CA LYS A 68 6.16 -2.31 9.11
C LYS A 68 6.48 -1.83 7.70
N ILE A 69 5.67 -0.92 7.17
CA ILE A 69 5.80 -0.39 5.81
C ILE A 69 6.75 0.81 5.81
N LEU A 70 6.52 1.77 6.70
CA LEU A 70 7.25 3.03 6.74
C LEU A 70 8.69 2.85 7.23
N LYS A 71 8.92 2.00 8.25
CA LYS A 71 10.21 1.84 8.97
C LYS A 71 10.96 3.17 9.14
N ILE A 72 10.24 4.20 9.54
CA ILE A 72 10.83 5.51 9.84
C ILE A 72 11.48 5.35 11.22
N LYS A 73 12.79 5.57 11.30
CA LYS A 73 13.52 5.73 12.56
C LYS A 73 13.51 7.20 12.95
#